data_AF-A0A7W7NZJ3-F1
#
_entry.id   AF-A0A7W7NZJ3-F1
#
_cell.length_a   1.000
_cell.length_b   1.000
_cell.length_c   1.000
_cell.angle_alpha   90.00
_cell.angle_beta   90.00
_cell.angle_gamma   90.00
#
_symmetry.space_group_name_H-M   'P 1'
#
loop_
_entity.id
_entity.type
_entity.pdbx_description
1 polymer ?
#
loop_
_entity_poly.entity_id
_entity_poly.type
_entity_poly.pdbx_seq_one_letter_code
_entity_poly.pdbx_strand_id
1 'polypeptide(L)'
;MKSPRNQIEVQCAPHDSDYLAYVDHVYDCCDAELPSIREHNEKITALLEGAETPKDAKAEITGHVQKYVEKIARREGVLVGSPAGNFKAIAERVADDWIAGYEEEQAYIANASKQRANEGSGLGL
;
A
#
# COMPACT_ATOMS: atom_id res chain seq x y z
N MET A 1 -3.04 18.02 -8.58
CA MET A 1 -4.33 17.41 -8.99
C MET A 1 -4.44 16.02 -8.38
N LYS A 2 -5.62 15.41 -8.31
CA LYS A 2 -5.78 14.05 -7.78
C LYS A 2 -6.15 13.06 -8.87
N SER A 3 -5.61 11.85 -8.81
CA SER A 3 -6.06 10.76 -9.68
C SER A 3 -7.51 10.36 -9.34
N PRO A 4 -8.34 10.02 -10.33
CA PRO A 4 -9.78 9.86 -10.13
C PRO A 4 -10.16 8.63 -9.29
N ARG A 5 -9.41 7.53 -9.35
CA ARG A 5 -9.78 6.29 -8.66
C ARG A 5 -9.10 6.17 -7.31
N ASN A 6 -7.78 6.28 -7.29
CA ASN A 6 -6.98 6.05 -6.08
C ASN A 6 -6.68 7.34 -5.30
N GLN A 7 -7.22 8.49 -5.76
CA GLN A 7 -7.17 9.78 -5.07
C GLN A 7 -5.75 10.27 -4.76
N ILE A 8 -4.77 9.89 -5.59
CA ILE A 8 -3.35 10.19 -5.40
C ILE A 8 -3.06 11.62 -5.84
N GLU A 9 -2.51 12.43 -4.94
CA GLU A 9 -2.16 13.81 -5.25
C GLU A 9 -0.82 13.91 -5.98
N VAL A 10 -0.85 14.51 -7.17
CA VAL A 10 0.30 14.60 -8.08
C VAL A 10 0.46 15.98 -8.70
N GLN A 11 1.69 16.28 -9.09
CA GLN A 11 2.09 17.46 -9.86
C GLN A 11 1.98 17.17 -11.36
N CYS A 12 1.02 17.79 -12.04
CA CYS A 12 0.84 17.67 -13.49
C CYS A 12 0.20 18.96 -14.05
N ALA A 13 0.25 19.12 -15.36
CA ALA A 13 -0.36 20.27 -16.03
C ALA A 13 -1.89 20.27 -15.82
N PRO A 14 -2.51 21.45 -15.71
CA PRO A 14 -3.97 21.54 -15.69
C PRO A 14 -4.55 20.87 -16.94
N HIS A 15 -5.55 20.00 -16.76
CA HIS A 15 -6.25 19.22 -17.80
C HIS A 15 -5.52 18.00 -18.38
N ASP A 16 -4.39 17.59 -17.82
CA ASP A 16 -3.74 16.34 -18.23
C ASP A 16 -4.46 15.11 -17.61
N SER A 17 -5.65 14.80 -18.16
CA SER A 17 -6.51 13.72 -17.67
C SER A 17 -5.90 12.34 -17.90
N ASP A 18 -5.19 12.16 -19.02
CA ASP A 18 -4.54 10.90 -19.36
C ASP A 18 -3.41 10.60 -18.37
N TYR A 19 -2.65 11.62 -17.98
CA TYR A 19 -1.64 11.49 -16.92
C TYR A 19 -2.24 11.00 -15.60
N LEU A 20 -3.39 11.53 -15.18
CA LEU A 20 -4.06 11.09 -13.96
C LEU A 20 -4.52 9.63 -14.05
N ALA A 21 -4.95 9.17 -15.23
CA ALA A 21 -5.30 7.76 -15.45
C ALA A 21 -4.05 6.86 -15.38
N TYR A 22 -2.90 7.32 -15.88
CA TYR A 22 -1.62 6.58 -15.75
C TYR A 22 -1.15 6.46 -14.31
N VAL A 23 -1.37 7.48 -13.48
CA VAL A 23 -1.08 7.41 -12.04
C VAL A 23 -1.88 6.28 -11.39
N ASP A 24 -3.19 6.20 -11.67
CA ASP A 24 -4.01 5.11 -11.15
C ASP A 24 -3.58 3.75 -11.72
N HIS A 25 -3.25 3.66 -13.01
CA HIS A 25 -2.76 2.43 -13.64
C HIS A 25 -1.51 1.88 -12.95
N VAL A 26 -0.51 2.74 -12.72
CA VAL A 26 0.74 2.33 -12.06
C VAL A 26 0.48 1.89 -10.62
N TYR A 27 -0.41 2.58 -9.90
CA TYR A 27 -0.85 2.13 -8.58
C TYR A 27 -1.48 0.73 -8.65
N ASP A 28 -2.44 0.50 -9.55
CA ASP A 28 -3.16 -0.78 -9.62
C ASP A 28 -2.22 -1.95 -9.95
N CYS A 29 -1.24 -1.72 -10.84
CA CYS A 29 -0.20 -2.70 -11.12
C CYS A 29 0.64 -3.01 -9.88
N CYS A 30 0.99 -2.00 -9.08
CA CYS A 30 1.75 -2.22 -7.84
C CYS A 30 0.92 -2.99 -6.81
N ASP A 31 -0.34 -2.59 -6.61
CA ASP A 31 -1.27 -3.23 -5.67
C ASP A 31 -1.53 -4.70 -6.02
N ALA A 32 -1.70 -5.00 -7.32
CA ALA A 32 -1.91 -6.37 -7.78
C ALA A 32 -0.63 -7.23 -7.71
N GLU A 33 0.54 -6.67 -8.05
CA GLU A 33 1.75 -7.47 -8.21
C GLU A 33 2.55 -7.63 -6.91
N LEU A 34 2.69 -6.59 -6.09
CA LEU A 34 3.54 -6.61 -4.90
C LEU A 34 3.17 -7.74 -3.92
N PRO A 35 1.88 -8.02 -3.62
CA PRO A 35 1.53 -9.13 -2.73
C PRO A 35 1.92 -10.51 -3.28
N SER A 36 1.94 -10.66 -4.62
CA SER A 36 2.27 -11.92 -5.29
C SER A 36 3.78 -12.17 -5.40
N ILE A 37 4.60 -11.12 -5.29
CA ILE A 37 6.05 -11.22 -5.35
C ILE A 37 6.58 -11.45 -3.93
N ARG A 38 6.97 -12.70 -3.67
CA ARG A 38 7.42 -13.18 -2.36
C ARG A 38 8.43 -12.25 -1.68
N GLU A 39 9.45 -11.78 -2.39
CA GLU A 39 10.48 -10.87 -1.84
C GLU A 39 9.87 -9.56 -1.30
N HIS A 40 8.96 -8.94 -2.06
CA HIS A 40 8.32 -7.69 -1.66
C HIS A 40 7.34 -7.92 -0.50
N ASN A 41 6.53 -8.97 -0.60
CA ASN A 41 5.58 -9.33 0.45
C ASN A 41 6.29 -9.64 1.78
N GLU A 42 7.28 -10.55 1.78
CA GLU A 42 8.06 -10.90 2.98
C GLU A 42 8.74 -9.66 3.57
N LYS A 43 9.29 -8.78 2.73
CA LYS A 43 9.95 -7.56 3.20
C LYS A 43 8.98 -6.57 3.83
N ILE A 44 7.84 -6.30 3.20
CA ILE A 44 6.84 -5.35 3.73
C ILE A 44 6.22 -5.89 5.02
N THR A 45 5.86 -7.18 5.04
CA THR A 45 5.33 -7.85 6.23
C THR A 45 6.33 -7.78 7.40
N ALA A 46 7.61 -8.07 7.16
CA ALA A 46 8.64 -7.94 8.20
C ALA A 46 8.82 -6.51 8.73
N LEU A 47 8.62 -5.49 7.87
CA LEU A 47 8.64 -4.08 8.31
C LEU A 47 7.45 -3.76 9.22
N LEU A 48 6.27 -4.26 8.89
CA LEU A 48 5.05 -4.06 9.69
C LEU A 48 5.12 -4.78 11.04
N GLU A 49 5.61 -6.02 11.06
CA GLU A 49 5.79 -6.82 12.29
C GLU A 49 6.89 -6.26 13.20
N GLY A 50 7.93 -5.66 12.62
CA GLY A 50 9.06 -5.11 13.36
C GLY A 50 8.84 -3.70 13.92
N ALA A 51 7.77 -3.02 13.53
CA ALA A 51 7.48 -1.66 13.97
C ALA A 51 6.71 -1.63 15.30
N GLU A 52 6.92 -0.59 16.11
CA GLU A 52 6.15 -0.38 17.34
C GLU A 52 4.67 -0.17 17.02
N THR A 53 4.40 0.62 15.98
CA THR A 53 3.09 0.70 15.34
C THR A 53 3.22 0.52 13.82
N PRO A 54 2.21 -0.03 13.11
CA PRO A 54 2.26 -0.18 11.65
C PRO A 54 2.59 1.11 10.89
N LYS A 55 2.16 2.26 11.43
CA LYS A 55 2.41 3.59 10.85
C LYS A 55 3.87 4.01 10.88
N ASP A 56 4.65 3.51 11.84
CA ASP A 56 6.08 3.81 11.93
C ASP A 56 6.87 3.18 10.77
N ALA A 57 6.36 2.08 10.20
CA ALA A 57 6.94 1.43 9.02
C ALA A 57 6.71 2.20 7.71
N LYS A 58 5.81 3.21 7.68
CA LYS A 58 5.35 3.86 6.45
C LYS A 58 6.50 4.39 5.59
N ALA A 59 7.47 5.07 6.20
CA ALA A 59 8.58 5.67 5.47
C ALA A 59 9.47 4.61 4.80
N GLU A 60 9.73 3.50 5.48
CA GLU A 60 10.53 2.40 4.95
C GLU A 60 9.80 1.64 3.84
N ILE A 61 8.50 1.36 4.03
CA ILE A 61 7.66 0.73 3.00
C ILE A 61 7.59 1.63 1.77
N THR A 62 7.34 2.93 1.94
CA THR A 62 7.32 3.91 0.84
C THR A 62 8.63 3.88 0.06
N GLY A 63 9.78 3.93 0.74
CA GLY A 63 11.09 3.90 0.09
C GLY A 63 11.37 2.59 -0.65
N HIS A 64 10.88 1.46 -0.12
CA HIS A 64 10.97 0.17 -0.78
C HIS A 64 10.08 0.11 -2.03
N VAL A 65 8.82 0.53 -1.91
CA VAL A 65 7.81 0.49 -2.97
C VAL A 65 8.11 1.48 -4.09
N GLN A 66 8.71 2.65 -3.78
CA GLN A 66 8.99 3.67 -4.79
C GLN A 66 9.85 3.13 -5.96
N LYS A 67 10.86 2.30 -5.66
CA LYS A 67 11.69 1.67 -6.70
C LYS A 67 10.87 0.74 -7.61
N TYR A 68 9.87 0.07 -7.04
CA TYR A 68 8.96 -0.78 -7.78
C TYR A 68 8.01 0.04 -8.65
N VAL A 69 7.45 1.13 -8.11
CA VAL A 69 6.62 2.08 -8.85
C VAL A 69 7.35 2.63 -10.08
N GLU A 70 8.61 3.05 -9.92
CA GLU A 70 9.45 3.52 -11.03
C GLU A 70 9.68 2.43 -12.09
N LYS A 71 9.89 1.18 -11.66
CA LYS A 71 10.02 0.02 -12.55
C LYS A 71 8.74 -0.24 -13.34
N ILE A 72 7.57 -0.20 -12.69
CA ILE A 72 6.27 -0.38 -13.32
C ILE A 72 6.00 0.73 -14.33
N ALA A 73 6.15 1.99 -13.94
CA ALA A 73 5.96 3.13 -14.85
C ALA A 73 6.81 3.00 -16.12
N ARG A 74 8.08 2.59 -15.96
CA ARG A 74 8.98 2.34 -17.09
C ARG A 74 8.53 1.16 -17.96
N ARG A 75 8.08 0.05 -17.36
CA ARG A 75 7.60 -1.15 -18.07
C ARG A 75 6.37 -0.84 -18.91
N GLU A 76 5.43 -0.10 -18.33
CA GLU A 76 4.17 0.29 -18.97
C GLU A 76 4.33 1.44 -19.96
N GLY A 77 5.50 2.10 -20.00
CA GLY A 77 5.76 3.22 -20.89
C GLY A 77 5.00 4.49 -20.52
N VAL A 78 4.61 4.64 -19.26
CA VAL A 78 3.82 5.76 -18.74
C VAL A 78 4.61 6.59 -17.73
N LEU A 79 4.11 7.79 -17.41
CA LEU A 79 4.76 8.72 -16.47
C LEU A 79 6.22 9.08 -16.84
N VAL A 80 6.58 8.97 -18.12
CA VAL A 80 7.92 9.31 -18.62
C VAL A 80 8.17 10.80 -18.40
N GLY A 81 9.30 11.14 -17.76
CA GLY A 81 9.62 12.53 -17.41
C GLY A 81 8.82 13.08 -16.23
N SER A 82 8.03 12.26 -15.54
CA SER A 82 7.31 12.64 -14.34
C SER A 82 8.28 13.06 -13.21
N PRO A 83 7.94 14.10 -12.43
CA PRO A 83 8.67 14.44 -11.21
C PRO A 83 8.80 13.26 -10.24
N ALA A 84 9.94 13.16 -9.56
CA ALA A 84 10.19 12.15 -8.53
C ALA A 84 9.11 12.13 -7.43
N GLY A 85 8.56 13.31 -7.10
CA GLY A 85 7.49 13.46 -6.11
C GLY A 85 6.21 12.68 -6.46
N ASN A 86 5.91 12.47 -7.74
CA ASN A 86 4.71 11.74 -8.13
C ASN A 86 4.87 10.22 -7.96
N PHE A 87 6.07 9.68 -8.23
CA PHE A 87 6.36 8.26 -7.93
C PHE A 87 6.32 8.01 -6.43
N LYS A 88 6.86 8.94 -5.63
CA LYS A 88 6.75 8.90 -4.18
C LYS A 88 5.28 8.94 -3.71
N ALA A 89 4.44 9.80 -4.30
CA ALA A 89 3.02 9.88 -3.94
C ALA A 89 2.27 8.56 -4.22
N ILE A 90 2.56 7.89 -5.33
CA ILE A 90 2.00 6.55 -5.61
C ILE A 90 2.48 5.54 -4.56
N ALA A 91 3.78 5.54 -4.26
CA ALA A 91 4.37 4.62 -3.28
C ALA A 91 3.82 4.84 -1.85
N GLU A 92 3.60 6.10 -1.45
CA GLU A 92 2.98 6.45 -0.17
C GLU A 92 1.55 5.92 -0.09
N ARG A 93 0.79 6.02 -1.18
CA ARG A 93 -0.58 5.48 -1.23
C ARG A 93 -0.59 3.95 -1.11
N VAL A 94 0.28 3.26 -1.85
CA VAL A 94 0.43 1.79 -1.72
C VAL A 94 0.82 1.42 -0.28
N ALA A 95 1.76 2.15 0.33
CA ALA A 95 2.15 1.91 1.71
C ALA A 95 0.99 2.10 2.70
N ASP A 96 0.17 3.13 2.51
CA ASP A 96 -1.02 3.37 3.33
C ASP A 96 -2.03 2.23 3.25
N ASP A 97 -2.26 1.67 2.05
CA ASP A 97 -3.21 0.58 1.87
C ASP A 97 -2.71 -0.75 2.46
N TRP A 98 -1.40 -1.02 2.41
CA TRP A 98 -0.79 -2.15 3.12
C TRP A 98 -0.92 -2.02 4.64
N ILE A 99 -0.66 -0.82 5.18
CA ILE A 99 -0.79 -0.54 6.61
C ILE A 99 -2.25 -0.74 7.04
N ALA A 100 -3.21 -0.21 6.28
CA ALA A 100 -4.63 -0.36 6.58
C ALA A 100 -5.06 -1.84 6.56
N GLY A 101 -4.67 -2.60 5.52
CA GLY A 101 -4.98 -4.03 5.44
C GLY A 101 -4.41 -4.83 6.61
N TYR A 102 -3.18 -4.52 7.03
CA TYR A 102 -2.56 -5.15 8.19
C TYR A 102 -3.27 -4.79 9.52
N GLU A 103 -3.62 -3.51 9.72
CA GLU A 103 -4.38 -3.08 10.90
C GLU A 103 -5.75 -3.78 10.99
N GLU A 104 -6.44 -3.95 9.87
CA GLU A 104 -7.72 -4.68 9.79
C GLU A 104 -7.57 -6.16 10.14
N GLU A 105 -6.52 -6.83 9.63
CA GLU A 105 -6.23 -8.23 9.94
C GLU A 105 -5.92 -8.44 11.43
N GLN A 106 -5.08 -7.58 12.02
CA GLN A 106 -4.76 -7.64 13.45
C GLN A 106 -6.00 -7.43 14.33
N ALA A 107 -6.87 -6.49 13.95
CA ALA A 107 -8.13 -6.27 14.65
C ALA A 107 -9.07 -7.49 14.57
N TYR A 108 -9.13 -8.14 13.40
CA TYR A 108 -9.90 -9.37 13.22
C TYR A 108 -9.38 -10.52 14.10
N ILE A 109 -8.05 -10.76 14.12
CA ILE A 109 -7.41 -11.80 14.93
C ILE A 109 -7.66 -11.56 16.43
N ALA A 110 -7.55 -10.31 16.88
CA ALA A 110 -7.81 -9.93 18.27
C ALA A 110 -9.27 -10.19 18.67
N ASN A 111 -10.23 -9.90 17.77
CA ASN A 111 -11.66 -10.13 18.03
C ASN A 111 -12.02 -11.63 18.03
N ALA A 112 -11.49 -12.40 17.08
CA ALA A 112 -11.70 -13.86 17.03
C ALA A 112 -11.15 -14.54 18.29
N SER A 113 -10.01 -14.07 18.80
CA SER A 113 -9.39 -14.59 20.03
C SER A 113 -10.26 -14.32 21.27
N LYS A 114 -10.89 -13.14 21.36
CA LYS A 114 -11.81 -12.79 22.46
C LYS A 114 -13.09 -13.63 22.46
N GLN A 115 -13.65 -13.93 21.29
CA GLN A 115 -14.86 -14.76 21.17
C GLN A 115 -14.62 -16.19 21.67
N ARG A 116 -13.49 -16.80 21.29
CA ARG A 116 -13.10 -18.14 21.78
C ARG A 116 -12.90 -18.20 23.29
N ALA A 117 -12.34 -17.14 23.89
CA ALA A 117 -12.17 -17.07 25.35
C ALA A 117 -13.51 -17.00 26.11
N ASN A 118 -14.52 -16.34 25.54
CA ASN A 118 -15.86 -16.27 26.12
C ASN A 118 -16.65 -17.58 25.99
N GLU A 119 -16.52 -18.29 24.86
CA GLU A 119 -17.19 -19.59 24.65
C GLU A 119 -16.58 -20.71 25.52
N GLY A 120 -15.26 -20.71 25.72
CA GLY A 120 -14.56 -21.66 26.60
C GLY A 120 -14.87 -21.50 28.09
N SER A 121 -15.39 -20.34 28.51
CA SER A 121 -15.75 -20.05 29.90
C SER A 121 -17.21 -20.41 30.26
N GLY A 122 -18.01 -20.84 29.28
CA GLY A 122 -19.45 -21.07 29.43
C GLY A 122 -19.88 -22.52 29.74
N LEU A 123 -18.97 -23.49 29.81
CA LEU A 123 -19.28 -24.91 30.06
C LEU A 123 -18.97 -25.37 31.50
N GLY A 124 -18.79 -24.43 32.44
CA GLY A 124 -18.56 -24.72 33.85
C GLY A 124 -19.80 -24.52 34.71
N LEU A 125 -20.83 -25.37 34.56
CA LEU A 125 -21.85 -25.63 35.59
C LEU A 125 -22.27 -27.10 35.55
#